data_AF-A0AAW0CJP9-F1
#
_entry.id   AF-A0AAW0CJP9-F1
#
_cell.length_a   1.000
_cell.length_b   1.000
_cell.length_c   1.000
_cell.angle_alpha   90.00
_cell.angle_beta   90.00
_cell.angle_gamma   90.00
#
_symmetry.space_group_name_H-M   'P 1'
#
loop_
_entity.id
_entity.type
_entity.pdbx_description
1 polymer ?
#
loop_
_entity_poly.entity_id
_entity_poly.type
_entity_poly.pdbx_seq_one_letter_code
_entity_poly.pdbx_strand_id
1 'polypeptide(L)'
;MSAAAGLHRPPPQYVHYTAQPATVSPRDTQHKATPLPAQAKRPQQQQQQKPQPVASTSAAAPHASLPPNATAGPSQSQSQSQTQTQPAIVAQGNWTKDLVQLAKTAELKKHALTLQLHTAHILSAHASLEQKNRAMQDIREQKNKLESERQRLIECLAQVNEDRNQADLLENTMERERTQLRNKITQLSEGEYRAAKADVDRLRADLGQPPLPTLQETLDGKGAG
;
A
#
# COMPACT_ATOMS: atom_id res chain seq x y z
N MET A 1 11.74 48.05 -6.09
CA MET A 1 12.00 47.64 -4.69
C MET A 1 10.94 46.62 -4.28
N SER A 2 11.33 45.63 -3.46
CA SER A 2 10.58 44.44 -2.97
C SER A 2 10.45 43.27 -3.97
N ALA A 3 11.36 42.29 -3.99
CA ALA A 3 11.72 41.24 -3.01
C ALA A 3 10.88 39.96 -3.21
N ALA A 4 11.42 39.03 -4.00
CA ALA A 4 10.89 37.70 -4.24
C ALA A 4 11.35 36.75 -3.12
N ALA A 5 10.40 36.17 -2.39
CA ALA A 5 10.65 35.17 -1.37
C ALA A 5 10.98 33.82 -2.03
N GLY A 6 12.24 33.40 -1.92
CA GLY A 6 12.71 32.08 -2.35
C GLY A 6 12.24 30.98 -1.39
N LEU A 7 11.43 30.05 -1.91
CA LEU A 7 11.08 28.80 -1.24
C LEU A 7 12.30 27.88 -1.22
N HIS A 8 12.95 27.80 -0.07
CA HIS A 8 14.06 26.89 0.20
C HIS A 8 13.51 25.47 0.42
N ARG A 9 13.66 24.60 -0.58
CA ARG A 9 13.30 23.18 -0.47
C ARG A 9 14.45 22.42 0.22
N PRO A 10 14.21 21.72 1.34
CA PRO A 10 15.26 20.93 1.97
C PRO A 10 15.67 19.73 1.09
N PRO A 11 16.96 19.34 1.10
CA PRO A 11 17.45 18.21 0.32
C PRO A 11 16.93 16.88 0.89
N PRO A 12 16.74 15.84 0.04
CA PRO A 12 16.32 14.53 0.48
C PRO A 12 17.38 13.87 1.37
N GLN A 13 16.99 13.46 2.58
CA GLN A 13 17.84 12.63 3.42
C GLN A 13 17.79 11.18 2.93
N TYR A 14 18.92 10.70 2.44
CA TYR A 14 19.13 9.28 2.13
C TYR A 14 19.37 8.50 3.42
N VAL A 15 18.47 7.57 3.73
CA VAL A 15 18.66 6.59 4.80
C VAL A 15 19.59 5.50 4.30
N HIS A 16 20.84 5.49 4.77
CA HIS A 16 21.75 4.38 4.53
C HIS A 16 21.34 3.18 5.39
N TYR A 17 20.74 2.17 4.77
CA TYR A 17 20.59 0.85 5.38
C TYR A 17 21.93 0.12 5.31
N THR A 18 22.62 0.04 6.45
CA THR A 18 23.75 -0.87 6.62
C THR A 18 23.21 -2.29 6.75
N ALA A 19 23.20 -3.05 5.67
CA ALA A 19 22.92 -4.47 5.70
C ALA A 19 24.02 -5.17 6.51
N GLN A 20 23.66 -5.78 7.64
CA GLN A 20 24.56 -6.66 8.36
C GLN A 20 24.80 -7.92 7.52
N PRO A 21 26.04 -8.42 7.39
CA PRO A 21 26.33 -9.66 6.70
C PRO A 21 25.79 -10.83 7.52
N ALA A 22 24.74 -11.47 7.03
CA ALA A 22 24.31 -12.77 7.52
C ALA A 22 25.38 -13.81 7.16
N THR A 23 26.16 -14.24 8.15
CA THR A 23 27.03 -15.41 8.05
C THR A 23 26.15 -16.66 7.95
N VAL A 24 25.97 -17.18 6.73
CA VAL A 24 25.30 -18.45 6.47
C VAL A 24 26.35 -19.56 6.60
N SER A 25 26.20 -20.42 7.61
CA SER A 25 27.01 -21.62 7.76
C SER A 25 26.71 -22.63 6.64
N PRO A 26 27.72 -23.15 5.91
CA PRO A 26 27.53 -24.23 4.97
C PRO A 26 27.53 -25.56 5.71
N ARG A 27 26.35 -26.10 6.01
CA ARG A 27 26.23 -27.51 6.40
C ARG A 27 24.95 -28.12 5.86
N ASP A 28 25.15 -29.24 5.18
CA ASP A 28 24.18 -30.27 4.80
C ASP A 28 23.33 -30.03 3.54
N THR A 29 24.02 -30.09 2.40
CA THR A 29 23.50 -30.78 1.21
C THR A 29 23.34 -32.28 1.52
N GLN A 30 22.15 -32.67 1.99
CA GLN A 30 21.69 -34.05 1.82
C GLN A 30 20.32 -34.07 1.15
N HIS A 31 20.34 -34.59 -0.07
CA HIS A 31 19.20 -34.96 -0.88
C HIS A 31 18.31 -35.95 -0.13
N LYS A 32 17.05 -35.59 0.10
CA LYS A 32 15.99 -36.57 0.32
C LYS A 32 14.83 -36.25 -0.63
N ALA A 33 14.82 -36.98 -1.74
CA ALA A 33 13.69 -37.03 -2.65
C ALA A 33 12.45 -37.47 -1.87
N THR A 34 11.45 -36.60 -1.79
CA THR A 34 10.14 -36.91 -1.22
C THR A 34 9.18 -37.16 -2.39
N PRO A 35 8.52 -38.33 -2.49
CA PRO A 35 7.60 -38.62 -3.57
C PRO A 35 6.30 -37.84 -3.41
N LEU A 36 5.81 -37.27 -4.53
CA LEU A 36 4.54 -36.56 -4.62
C LEU A 36 3.35 -37.50 -4.33
N PRO A 37 2.38 -37.11 -3.48
CA PRO A 37 1.06 -37.72 -3.49
C PRO A 37 0.21 -37.14 -4.62
N ALA A 38 -0.38 -38.04 -5.42
CA ALA A 38 -1.37 -37.74 -6.44
C ALA A 38 -2.59 -37.03 -5.82
N GLN A 39 -2.86 -35.80 -6.23
CA GLN A 39 -4.09 -35.09 -5.87
C GLN A 39 -5.23 -35.48 -6.79
N ALA A 40 -6.19 -36.20 -6.19
CA ALA A 40 -7.50 -36.49 -6.74
C ALA A 40 -8.30 -35.21 -6.96
N LYS A 41 -8.97 -35.15 -8.12
CA LYS A 41 -9.94 -34.13 -8.52
C LYS A 41 -11.13 -34.13 -7.54
N ARG A 42 -11.45 -32.97 -6.95
CA ARG A 42 -12.75 -32.72 -6.30
C ARG A 42 -13.63 -31.86 -7.21
N PRO A 43 -14.93 -32.16 -7.33
CA PRO A 43 -15.86 -31.39 -8.14
C PRO A 43 -16.25 -30.07 -7.46
N GLN A 44 -16.32 -29.01 -8.27
CA GLN A 44 -16.87 -27.71 -7.89
C GLN A 44 -18.37 -27.83 -7.61
N GLN A 45 -18.81 -27.44 -6.41
CA GLN A 45 -20.19 -27.03 -6.16
C GLN A 45 -20.31 -25.54 -6.50
N GLN A 46 -21.04 -25.24 -7.58
CA GLN A 46 -21.59 -23.92 -7.83
C GLN A 46 -22.67 -23.63 -6.77
N GLN A 47 -22.41 -22.65 -5.89
CA GLN A 47 -23.48 -21.94 -5.22
C GLN A 47 -23.75 -20.63 -5.95
N GLN A 48 -24.92 -20.60 -6.55
CA GLN A 48 -25.54 -19.51 -7.26
C GLN A 48 -26.08 -18.52 -6.21
N GLN A 49 -25.41 -17.37 -6.03
CA GLN A 49 -25.96 -16.26 -5.27
C GLN A 49 -26.51 -15.19 -6.21
N LYS A 50 -27.80 -14.98 -6.06
CA LYS A 50 -28.68 -14.05 -6.78
C LYS A 50 -28.44 -12.61 -6.26
N PRO A 51 -28.16 -11.62 -7.12
CA PRO A 51 -28.07 -10.23 -6.69
C PRO A 51 -29.49 -9.66 -6.44
N GLN A 52 -29.69 -9.01 -5.29
CA GLN A 52 -30.84 -8.14 -5.05
C GLN A 52 -30.44 -6.66 -5.10
N PRO A 53 -31.32 -5.78 -5.61
CA PRO A 53 -30.98 -4.40 -5.91
C PRO A 53 -31.14 -3.44 -4.72
N VAL A 54 -30.38 -2.36 -4.88
CA VAL A 54 -30.30 -1.07 -4.17
C VAL A 54 -31.61 -0.48 -3.62
N ALA A 55 -31.49 0.17 -2.46
CA ALA A 55 -32.22 1.39 -2.16
C ALA A 55 -31.32 2.36 -1.39
N SER A 56 -30.88 3.40 -2.09
CA SER A 56 -30.22 4.58 -1.54
C SER A 56 -31.23 5.43 -0.77
N THR A 57 -30.86 5.90 0.42
CA THR A 57 -31.44 7.14 0.98
C THR A 57 -30.35 7.92 1.69
N SER A 58 -29.93 9.00 1.02
CA SER A 58 -29.19 10.11 1.61
C SER A 58 -30.07 10.84 2.62
N ALA A 59 -29.53 11.18 3.79
CA ALA A 59 -29.89 12.40 4.50
C ALA A 59 -28.75 12.78 5.46
N ALA A 60 -28.35 14.03 5.35
CA ALA A 60 -27.22 14.66 6.00
C ALA A 60 -27.43 14.88 7.51
N ALA A 61 -26.31 14.97 8.23
CA ALA A 61 -26.17 15.62 9.53
C ALA A 61 -26.58 17.12 9.43
N PRO A 62 -26.81 17.91 10.52
CA PRO A 62 -25.87 18.02 11.64
C PRO A 62 -26.48 18.36 13.03
N HIS A 63 -25.56 18.49 13.98
CA HIS A 63 -25.52 19.48 15.07
C HIS A 63 -25.47 18.96 16.52
N ALA A 64 -24.28 19.21 17.07
CA ALA A 64 -23.89 19.10 18.46
C ALA A 64 -24.49 20.20 19.33
N SER A 65 -24.65 19.89 20.61
CA SER A 65 -24.50 20.88 21.69
C SER A 65 -24.16 20.18 23.01
N LEU A 66 -22.88 20.28 23.38
CA LEU A 66 -22.39 20.15 24.75
C LEU A 66 -22.88 21.36 25.57
N PRO A 67 -23.17 21.21 26.87
CA PRO A 67 -23.00 22.31 27.80
C PRO A 67 -21.72 22.18 28.66
N PRO A 68 -21.16 23.31 29.11
CA PRO A 68 -19.82 23.38 29.68
C PRO A 68 -19.80 23.21 31.19
N ASN A 69 -18.67 22.70 31.66
CA ASN A 69 -18.18 22.81 33.02
C ASN A 69 -17.99 24.31 33.39
N ALA A 70 -18.60 24.76 34.48
CA ALA A 70 -18.36 26.09 35.04
C ALA A 70 -18.24 26.01 36.57
N THR A 71 -17.06 26.41 37.03
CA THR A 71 -16.62 26.62 38.41
C THR A 71 -16.99 28.04 38.85
N ALA A 72 -17.72 28.20 39.96
CA ALA A 72 -17.84 29.38 40.84
C ALA A 72 -18.92 29.02 41.89
N GLY A 73 -18.72 28.99 43.20
CA GLY A 73 -18.18 29.97 44.14
C GLY A 73 -19.04 29.83 45.42
N PRO A 74 -18.50 29.96 46.64
CA PRO A 74 -19.25 29.69 47.86
C PRO A 74 -20.10 30.91 48.23
N SER A 75 -21.43 30.76 48.26
CA SER A 75 -22.34 31.77 48.82
C SER A 75 -22.77 31.37 50.22
N GLN A 76 -22.33 32.20 51.17
CA GLN A 76 -22.76 32.25 52.55
C GLN A 76 -24.25 32.63 52.68
N SER A 77 -24.79 32.34 53.87
CA SER A 77 -25.91 33.04 54.51
C SER A 77 -27.33 32.68 54.07
N GLN A 78 -28.00 31.84 54.88
CA GLN A 78 -28.99 32.36 55.82
C GLN A 78 -29.44 31.27 56.80
N SER A 79 -29.06 31.49 58.06
CA SER A 79 -29.63 30.83 59.23
C SER A 79 -31.06 31.35 59.42
N GLN A 80 -32.06 30.50 59.20
CA GLN A 80 -33.39 30.68 59.77
C GLN A 80 -33.62 29.60 60.82
N SER A 81 -33.36 29.98 62.06
CA SER A 81 -33.81 29.31 63.27
C SER A 81 -35.33 29.49 63.40
N GLN A 82 -36.10 28.54 62.87
CA GLN A 82 -37.48 28.31 63.30
C GLN A 82 -37.47 27.30 64.45
N THR A 83 -37.49 27.83 65.68
CA THR A 83 -37.91 27.11 66.88
C THR A 83 -39.40 26.80 66.77
N GLN A 84 -39.73 25.69 66.10
CA GLN A 84 -41.00 25.01 66.32
C GLN A 84 -40.84 24.16 67.58
N THR A 85 -41.41 24.65 68.68
CA THR A 85 -41.72 23.85 69.87
C THR A 85 -42.69 22.74 69.47
N GLN A 86 -42.15 21.58 69.08
CA GLN A 86 -42.96 20.38 68.97
C GLN A 86 -43.28 19.89 70.40
N PRO A 87 -44.56 19.63 70.72
CA PRO A 87 -44.91 18.98 71.96
C PRO A 87 -44.19 17.63 72.03
N ALA A 88 -43.72 17.26 73.22
CA ALA A 88 -43.07 15.99 73.50
C ALA A 88 -43.88 14.83 72.89
N ILE A 89 -43.39 14.29 71.77
CA ILE A 89 -43.92 13.10 71.13
C ILE A 89 -43.54 11.95 72.06
N VAL A 90 -44.46 11.62 72.96
CA VAL A 90 -44.49 10.32 73.61
C VAL A 90 -44.37 9.28 72.50
N ALA A 91 -43.32 8.46 72.55
CA ALA A 91 -42.99 7.45 71.54
C ALA A 91 -44.05 6.33 71.55
N GLN A 92 -45.23 6.65 71.04
CA GLN A 92 -46.31 5.74 70.70
C GLN A 92 -46.22 5.44 69.19
N GLY A 93 -45.00 5.20 68.70
CA GLY A 93 -44.65 5.01 67.29
C GLY A 93 -43.78 3.77 67.14
N ASN A 94 -44.08 2.97 66.14
CA ASN A 94 -43.51 1.64 65.90
C ASN A 94 -42.06 1.73 65.37
N TRP A 95 -41.13 2.30 66.13
CA TRP A 95 -39.75 2.62 65.73
C TRP A 95 -39.00 1.43 65.11
N THR A 96 -39.32 0.21 65.54
CA THR A 96 -38.75 -1.02 64.98
C THR A 96 -39.14 -1.21 63.51
N LYS A 97 -40.35 -0.83 63.11
CA LYS A 97 -40.79 -0.86 61.71
C LYS A 97 -40.04 0.17 60.87
N ASP A 98 -39.83 1.37 61.40
CA ASP A 98 -39.11 2.44 60.70
C ASP A 98 -37.63 2.07 60.49
N LEU A 99 -37.00 1.45 61.50
CA LEU A 99 -35.63 0.94 61.37
C LEU A 99 -35.53 -0.14 60.28
N VAL A 100 -36.47 -1.09 60.25
CA VAL A 100 -36.52 -2.15 59.23
C VAL A 100 -36.77 -1.56 57.83
N GLN A 101 -37.67 -0.58 57.71
CA GLN A 101 -37.91 0.12 56.44
C GLN A 101 -36.67 0.90 55.98
N LEU A 102 -35.96 1.55 56.91
CA LEU A 102 -34.72 2.27 56.60
C LEU A 102 -33.64 1.30 56.11
N ALA A 103 -33.48 0.15 56.77
CA ALA A 103 -32.53 -0.90 56.35
C ALA A 103 -32.86 -1.44 54.95
N LYS A 104 -34.13 -1.78 54.69
CA LYS A 104 -34.58 -2.21 53.36
C LYS A 104 -34.36 -1.14 52.30
N THR A 105 -34.59 0.12 52.64
CA THR A 105 -34.35 1.27 51.74
C THR A 105 -32.85 1.43 51.44
N ALA A 106 -31.99 1.27 52.45
CA ALA A 106 -30.54 1.32 52.27
C ALA A 106 -30.03 0.16 51.41
N GLU A 107 -30.54 -1.05 51.62
CA GLU A 107 -30.20 -2.23 50.82
C GLU A 107 -30.68 -2.07 49.36
N LEU A 108 -31.91 -1.59 49.14
CA LEU A 108 -32.42 -1.28 47.80
C LEU A 108 -31.55 -0.24 47.09
N LYS A 109 -31.16 0.84 47.78
CA LYS A 109 -30.27 1.87 47.23
C LYS A 109 -28.89 1.31 46.88
N LYS A 110 -28.34 0.42 47.70
CA LYS A 110 -27.09 -0.29 47.41
C LYS A 110 -27.22 -1.09 46.11
N HIS A 111 -28.27 -1.91 45.97
CA HIS A 111 -28.49 -2.70 44.75
C HIS A 111 -28.72 -1.83 43.51
N ALA A 112 -29.50 -0.75 43.64
CA ALA A 112 -29.73 0.18 42.56
C ALA A 112 -28.42 0.83 42.08
N LEU A 113 -27.56 1.25 43.01
CA LEU A 113 -26.25 1.81 42.68
C LEU A 113 -25.33 0.78 42.02
N THR A 114 -25.27 -0.45 42.53
CA THR A 114 -24.51 -1.54 41.90
C THR A 114 -24.98 -1.79 40.47
N LEU A 115 -26.29 -1.81 40.23
CA LEU A 115 -26.85 -1.99 38.90
C LEU A 115 -26.47 -0.83 37.98
N GLN A 116 -26.59 0.42 38.44
CA GLN A 116 -26.17 1.61 37.68
C GLN A 116 -24.68 1.55 37.29
N LEU A 117 -23.81 1.13 38.21
CA LEU A 117 -22.38 0.96 37.93
C LEU A 117 -22.13 -0.11 36.86
N HIS A 118 -22.80 -1.25 36.95
CA HIS A 118 -22.71 -2.29 35.93
C HIS A 118 -23.23 -1.81 34.58
N THR A 119 -24.36 -1.09 34.54
CA THR A 119 -24.88 -0.49 33.31
C THR A 119 -23.86 0.46 32.69
N ALA A 120 -23.22 1.33 33.48
CA ALA A 120 -22.18 2.24 32.98
C ALA A 120 -20.97 1.47 32.40
N HIS A 121 -20.52 0.40 33.07
CA HIS A 121 -19.44 -0.45 32.56
C HIS A 121 -19.82 -1.15 31.24
N ILE A 122 -21.04 -1.68 31.13
CA ILE A 122 -21.55 -2.32 29.92
C ILE A 122 -21.56 -1.30 28.76
N LEU A 123 -22.11 -0.10 28.99
CA LEU A 123 -22.16 0.95 27.96
C LEU A 123 -20.76 1.39 27.52
N SER A 124 -19.83 1.56 28.46
CA SER A 124 -18.44 1.90 28.13
C SER A 124 -17.75 0.79 27.34
N ALA A 125 -17.98 -0.48 27.69
CA ALA A 125 -17.44 -1.62 26.95
C ALA A 125 -18.02 -1.70 25.54
N HIS A 126 -19.32 -1.42 25.36
CA HIS A 126 -19.96 -1.34 24.05
C HIS A 126 -19.35 -0.25 23.17
N ALA A 127 -19.18 0.97 23.69
CA ALA A 127 -18.53 2.05 22.93
C ALA A 127 -17.10 1.67 22.50
N SER A 128 -16.34 1.03 23.39
CA SER A 128 -14.99 0.55 23.07
C SER A 128 -14.99 -0.54 22.00
N LEU A 129 -15.95 -1.47 22.05
CA LEU A 129 -16.11 -2.54 21.07
C LEU A 129 -16.44 -1.97 19.68
N GLU A 130 -17.37 -1.01 19.61
CA GLU A 130 -17.73 -0.34 18.35
C GLU A 130 -16.55 0.41 17.74
N GLN A 131 -15.79 1.15 18.56
CA GLN A 131 -14.60 1.85 18.10
C GLN A 131 -13.56 0.86 17.52
N LYS A 132 -13.31 -0.26 18.20
CA LYS A 132 -12.38 -1.29 17.72
C LYS A 132 -12.88 -1.98 16.45
N ASN A 133 -14.18 -2.20 16.31
CA ASN A 133 -14.77 -2.79 15.11
C ASN A 133 -14.59 -1.88 13.89
N ARG A 134 -14.79 -0.56 14.04
CA ARG A 134 -14.52 0.42 12.98
C ARG A 134 -13.05 0.42 12.59
N ALA A 135 -12.15 0.52 13.57
CA ALA A 135 -10.71 0.47 13.31
C ALA A 135 -10.28 -0.83 12.61
N MET A 136 -10.88 -1.97 12.98
CA MET A 136 -10.63 -3.25 12.31
C MET A 136 -11.11 -3.25 10.86
N GLN A 137 -12.26 -2.64 10.57
CA GLN A 137 -12.75 -2.47 9.21
C GLN A 137 -11.80 -1.59 8.38
N ASP A 138 -11.38 -0.45 8.92
CA ASP A 138 -10.44 0.47 8.25
C ASP A 138 -9.13 -0.24 7.89
N ILE A 139 -8.59 -1.05 8.82
CA ILE A 139 -7.37 -1.85 8.58
C ILE A 139 -7.60 -2.89 7.47
N ARG A 140 -8.76 -3.55 7.42
CA ARG A 140 -9.09 -4.51 6.36
C ARG A 140 -9.17 -3.83 4.99
N GLU A 141 -9.77 -2.65 4.92
CA GLU A 141 -9.87 -1.87 3.68
C GLU A 141 -8.48 -1.41 3.20
N GLN A 142 -7.64 -0.90 4.11
CA GLN A 142 -6.26 -0.53 3.81
C GLN A 142 -5.44 -1.74 3.31
N LYS A 143 -5.58 -2.89 3.97
CA LYS A 143 -4.92 -4.13 3.54
C LYS A 143 -5.35 -4.52 2.12
N ASN A 144 -6.65 -4.48 1.83
CA ASN A 144 -7.16 -4.82 0.50
C ASN A 144 -6.60 -3.88 -0.57
N LYS A 145 -6.54 -2.57 -0.29
CA LYS A 145 -5.93 -1.58 -1.19
C LYS A 145 -4.45 -1.89 -1.47
N LEU A 146 -3.69 -2.21 -0.43
CA LEU A 146 -2.27 -2.57 -0.58
C LEU A 146 -2.09 -3.86 -1.37
N GLU A 147 -2.95 -4.86 -1.18
CA GLU A 147 -2.88 -6.10 -1.95
C GLU A 147 -3.19 -5.86 -3.44
N SER A 148 -4.18 -5.00 -3.76
CA SER A 148 -4.46 -4.60 -5.14
C SER A 148 -3.28 -3.88 -5.78
N GLU A 149 -2.61 -2.96 -5.07
CA GLU A 149 -1.41 -2.30 -5.58
C GLU A 149 -0.24 -3.26 -5.75
N ARG A 150 -0.04 -4.19 -4.80
CA ARG A 150 0.96 -5.26 -4.91
C ARG A 150 0.73 -6.08 -6.18
N GLN A 151 -0.50 -6.49 -6.43
CA GLN A 151 -0.87 -7.26 -7.62
C GLN A 151 -0.61 -6.47 -8.91
N ARG A 152 -1.01 -5.19 -8.95
CA ARG A 152 -0.75 -4.28 -10.08
C ARG A 152 0.75 -4.15 -10.37
N LEU A 153 1.57 -3.98 -9.34
CA LEU A 153 3.03 -3.86 -9.49
C LEU A 153 3.68 -5.16 -9.99
N ILE A 154 3.19 -6.33 -9.54
CA ILE A 154 3.65 -7.63 -10.05
C ILE A 154 3.36 -7.75 -11.54
N GLU A 155 2.17 -7.34 -11.99
CA GLU A 155 1.79 -7.34 -13.41
C GLU A 155 2.67 -6.39 -14.22
N CYS A 156 2.93 -5.17 -13.72
CA CYS A 156 3.85 -4.23 -14.38
C CYS A 156 5.27 -4.80 -14.50
N LEU A 157 5.78 -5.47 -13.46
CA LEU A 157 7.12 -6.08 -13.48
C LEU A 157 7.18 -7.26 -14.46
N ALA A 158 6.10 -8.04 -14.57
CA ALA A 158 5.99 -9.09 -15.57
C ALA A 158 6.06 -8.51 -17.00
N GLN A 159 5.35 -7.41 -17.26
CA GLN A 159 5.39 -6.74 -18.55
C GLN A 159 6.79 -6.23 -18.91
N VAL A 160 7.48 -5.54 -17.97
CA VAL A 160 8.85 -5.05 -18.21
C VAL A 160 9.82 -6.18 -18.53
N ASN A 161 9.67 -7.33 -17.86
CA ASN A 161 10.50 -8.50 -18.17
C ASN A 161 10.23 -9.06 -19.56
N GLU A 162 8.97 -9.08 -19.99
CA GLU A 162 8.59 -9.49 -21.35
C GLU A 162 9.16 -8.53 -22.40
N ASP A 163 8.99 -7.22 -22.20
CA ASP A 163 9.52 -6.19 -23.10
C ASP A 163 11.05 -6.28 -23.21
N ARG A 164 11.74 -6.54 -22.10
CA ARG A 164 13.19 -6.78 -22.09
C ARG A 164 13.56 -8.00 -22.92
N ASN A 165 12.87 -9.13 -22.74
CA ASN A 165 13.15 -10.35 -23.51
C ASN A 165 12.92 -10.11 -25.02
N GLN A 166 11.92 -9.31 -25.39
CA GLN A 166 11.66 -8.92 -26.78
C GLN A 166 12.78 -8.03 -27.33
N ALA A 167 13.26 -7.06 -26.55
CA ALA A 167 14.39 -6.21 -26.91
C ALA A 167 15.67 -7.04 -27.13
N ASP A 168 15.97 -7.99 -26.24
CA ASP A 168 17.11 -8.89 -26.37
C ASP A 168 17.02 -9.75 -27.64
N LEU A 169 15.81 -10.23 -27.99
CA LEU A 169 15.60 -10.99 -29.22
C LEU A 169 15.83 -10.14 -30.48
N LEU A 170 15.35 -8.90 -30.48
CA LEU A 170 15.54 -7.95 -31.58
C LEU A 170 17.01 -7.56 -31.72
N GLU A 171 17.70 -7.26 -30.62
CA GLU A 171 19.13 -6.96 -30.61
C GLU A 171 19.94 -8.11 -31.22
N ASN A 172 19.70 -9.34 -30.77
CA ASN A 172 20.36 -10.53 -31.32
C ASN A 172 20.06 -10.75 -32.82
N THR A 173 18.90 -10.31 -33.30
CA THR A 173 18.54 -10.39 -34.72
C THR A 173 19.31 -9.34 -35.51
N MET A 174 19.30 -8.08 -35.05
CA MET A 174 20.04 -6.99 -35.68
C MET A 174 21.55 -7.24 -35.68
N GLU A 175 22.11 -7.82 -34.63
CA GLU A 175 23.53 -8.14 -34.55
C GLU A 175 23.94 -9.23 -35.56
N ARG A 176 23.08 -10.24 -35.77
CA ARG A 176 23.26 -11.26 -36.81
C ARG A 176 23.20 -10.64 -38.20
N GLU A 177 22.21 -9.81 -38.48
CA GLU A 177 22.07 -9.10 -39.77
C GLU A 177 23.26 -8.18 -40.05
N ARG A 178 23.70 -7.40 -39.04
CA ARG A 178 24.89 -6.56 -39.12
C ARG A 178 26.13 -7.37 -39.49
N THR A 179 26.31 -8.52 -38.83
CA THR A 179 27.43 -9.43 -39.11
C THR A 179 27.34 -10.01 -40.53
N GLN A 180 26.15 -10.44 -40.96
CA GLN A 180 25.93 -10.94 -42.33
C GLN A 180 26.24 -9.87 -43.38
N LEU A 181 25.78 -8.63 -43.17
CA LEU A 181 26.05 -7.53 -44.08
C LEU A 181 27.54 -7.18 -44.13
N ARG A 182 28.23 -7.14 -42.99
CA ARG A 182 29.69 -6.95 -42.95
C ARG A 182 30.42 -8.04 -43.72
N ASN A 183 30.07 -9.31 -43.49
CA ASN A 183 30.68 -10.43 -44.21
C ASN A 183 30.42 -10.34 -45.71
N LYS A 184 29.20 -9.95 -46.12
CA LYS A 184 28.85 -9.77 -47.53
C LYS A 184 29.62 -8.62 -48.18
N ILE A 185 29.78 -7.50 -47.47
CA ILE A 185 30.61 -6.37 -47.93
C ILE A 185 32.03 -6.86 -48.15
N THR A 186 32.65 -7.48 -47.14
CA THR A 186 34.02 -8.01 -47.24
C THR A 186 34.17 -8.96 -48.43
N GLN A 187 33.28 -9.94 -48.56
CA GLN A 187 33.30 -10.91 -49.65
C GLN A 187 33.25 -10.26 -51.03
N LEU A 188 32.35 -9.29 -51.23
CA LEU A 188 32.22 -8.57 -52.50
C LEU A 188 33.43 -7.67 -52.77
N SER A 189 33.91 -6.95 -51.76
CA SER A 189 35.04 -6.03 -51.89
C SER A 189 36.37 -6.73 -52.16
N GLU A 190 36.62 -7.87 -51.52
CA GLU A 190 37.88 -8.61 -51.64
C GLU A 190 37.89 -9.63 -52.78
N GLY A 191 36.72 -10.15 -53.16
CA GLY A 191 36.56 -11.12 -54.24
C GLY A 191 36.29 -10.46 -55.58
N GLU A 192 35.00 -10.42 -55.95
CA GLU A 192 34.54 -10.05 -57.30
C GLU A 192 34.96 -8.63 -57.69
N TYR A 193 34.80 -7.65 -56.80
CA TYR A 193 35.15 -6.27 -57.10
C TYR A 193 36.66 -6.11 -57.35
N ARG A 194 37.50 -6.72 -56.51
CA ARG A 194 38.96 -6.62 -56.64
C ARG A 194 39.46 -7.24 -57.94
N ALA A 195 38.95 -8.43 -58.29
CA ALA A 195 39.28 -9.09 -59.55
C ALA A 195 38.86 -8.23 -60.75
N ALA A 196 37.61 -7.76 -60.76
CA ALA A 196 37.10 -6.90 -61.82
C ALA A 196 37.88 -5.58 -61.94
N LYS A 197 38.23 -4.94 -60.82
CA LYS A 197 39.05 -3.72 -60.81
C LYS A 197 40.44 -3.98 -61.42
N ALA A 198 41.09 -5.08 -61.05
CA ALA A 198 42.42 -5.42 -61.57
C ALA A 198 42.37 -5.64 -63.10
N ASP A 199 41.35 -6.32 -63.60
CA ASP A 199 41.15 -6.52 -65.04
C ASP A 199 40.92 -5.18 -65.78
N VAL A 200 40.09 -4.30 -65.22
CA VAL A 200 39.85 -2.96 -65.79
C VAL A 200 41.13 -2.11 -65.76
N ASP A 201 41.86 -2.10 -64.65
CA ASP A 201 43.11 -1.35 -64.53
C ASP A 201 44.16 -1.84 -65.54
N ARG A 202 44.22 -3.16 -65.81
CA ARG A 202 45.06 -3.73 -66.88
C ARG A 202 44.68 -3.19 -68.25
N LEU A 203 43.39 -3.22 -68.60
CA LEU A 203 42.89 -2.68 -69.87
C LEU A 203 43.12 -1.17 -70.00
N ARG A 204 43.02 -0.41 -68.91
CA ARG A 204 43.32 1.02 -68.90
C ARG A 204 44.80 1.29 -69.12
N ALA A 205 45.68 0.48 -68.52
CA ALA A 205 47.11 0.57 -68.75
C ALA A 205 47.48 0.32 -70.22
N ASP A 206 46.88 -0.67 -70.87
CA ASP A 206 47.09 -0.97 -72.31
C ASP A 206 46.66 0.21 -73.21
N LEU A 207 45.69 1.03 -72.77
CA LEU A 207 45.22 2.23 -73.46
C LEU A 207 45.93 3.53 -73.02
N GLY A 208 46.91 3.46 -72.12
CA GLY A 208 47.61 4.64 -71.58
C GLY A 208 46.78 5.51 -70.62
N GLN A 209 45.71 4.97 -70.02
CA GLN A 209 44.89 5.65 -69.02
C GLN A 209 45.35 5.34 -67.59
N PRO A 210 45.14 6.27 -66.62
CA PRO A 210 45.43 6.02 -65.21
C PRO A 210 44.49 4.97 -64.59
N PRO A 211 44.91 4.28 -63.51
CA PRO A 211 44.08 3.30 -62.82
C PRO A 211 42.86 3.92 -62.15
N LEU A 212 41.82 3.12 -61.93
CA LEU A 212 40.63 3.53 -61.19
C LEU A 212 40.94 3.83 -59.71
N PRO A 213 40.21 4.78 -59.10
CA PRO A 213 40.27 5.03 -57.66
C PRO A 213 39.86 3.78 -56.87
N THR A 214 40.28 3.73 -55.62
CA THR A 214 39.95 2.63 -54.72
C THR A 214 38.46 2.65 -54.32
N LEU A 215 37.94 1.49 -53.90
CA LEU A 215 36.56 1.39 -53.41
C LEU A 215 36.32 2.33 -52.22
N GLN A 216 37.31 2.43 -51.34
CA GLN A 216 37.25 3.29 -50.15
C GLN A 216 37.13 4.77 -50.54
N GLU A 217 37.98 5.26 -51.45
CA GLU A 217 37.89 6.64 -51.96
C GLU A 217 36.53 6.93 -52.61
N THR A 218 35.96 5.93 -53.29
CA THR A 218 34.64 6.06 -53.92
C THR A 218 33.50 6.11 -52.90
N LEU A 219 33.59 5.34 -51.81
CA LEU A 219 32.61 5.33 -50.72
C LEU A 219 32.68 6.61 -49.89
N ASP A 220 33.89 7.06 -49.54
CA ASP A 220 34.13 8.28 -48.76
C ASP A 220 33.63 9.52 -49.50
N GLY A 221 33.78 9.56 -50.83
CA GLY A 221 33.23 10.62 -51.68
C GLY A 221 31.70 10.63 -51.79
N LYS A 222 31.02 9.53 -51.45
CA LYS A 222 29.55 9.40 -51.55
C LYS A 222 28.84 9.52 -50.20
N GLY A 223 29.52 9.25 -49.09
CA GLY A 223 28.97 9.37 -47.74
C GLY A 223 28.92 10.80 -47.18
N ALA A 224 29.51 11.78 -47.87
CA ALA A 224 29.58 13.18 -47.44
C ALA A 224 28.44 14.08 -47.97
N GLY A 225 27.39 13.51 -48.56
CA GLY A 225 26.20 14.23 -49.04
C GLY A 225 24.91 13.66 -48.45
#